data_AF-A0A137SJJ1-F1
#
_entry.id   AF-A0A137SJJ1-F1
#
_cell.length_a   1.000
_cell.length_b   1.000
_cell.length_c   1.000
_cell.angle_alpha   90.00
_cell.angle_beta   90.00
_cell.angle_gamma   90.00
#
_symmetry.space_group_name_H-M   'P 1'
#
loop_
_entity.id
_entity.type
_entity.pdbx_description
1 polymer ?
#
loop_
_entity_poly.entity_id
_entity_poly.type
_entity_poly.pdbx_seq_one_letter_code
_entity_poly.pdbx_strand_id
1 'polypeptide(L)'
;MLLSKSKAANVDIEASAENRNTSLSNIFFQGFLTNVLNPKVALFFLAFVPQFIAMDYPDKALSFIFLGVIFNINAMIWCHILAWSSSSISGKVKHNQRLTTYLTRFTGGLFLFFGVKLAMSKQG
;
A
#
# COMPACT_ATOMS: atom_id res chain seq x y z
N MET A 1 12.04 -34.61 -20.96
CA MET A 1 12.24 -33.99 -19.63
C MET A 1 11.76 -32.53 -19.50
N LEU A 2 11.17 -31.89 -20.52
CA LEU A 2 10.85 -30.45 -20.49
C LEU A 2 9.37 -30.08 -20.22
N LEU A 3 8.53 -31.03 -19.80
CA LEU A 3 7.09 -30.78 -19.57
C LEU A 3 6.69 -30.70 -18.08
N SER A 4 7.63 -30.83 -17.14
CA SER A 4 7.31 -30.85 -15.69
C SER A 4 7.36 -29.48 -15.00
N LYS A 5 8.08 -28.49 -15.58
CA LYS A 5 8.22 -27.15 -14.96
C LYS A 5 7.00 -26.23 -15.15
N SER A 6 6.15 -26.49 -16.14
CA SER A 6 4.98 -25.65 -16.42
C SER A 6 3.82 -25.88 -15.44
N LYS A 7 3.79 -27.02 -14.74
CA LYS A 7 2.71 -27.32 -13.80
C LYS A 7 2.93 -26.65 -12.43
N ALA A 8 4.18 -26.59 -11.96
CA ALA A 8 4.50 -25.91 -10.70
C ALA A 8 4.30 -24.38 -10.78
N ALA A 9 4.67 -23.75 -11.90
CA ALA A 9 4.49 -22.31 -12.08
C ALA A 9 3.01 -21.86 -12.24
N ASN A 10 2.10 -22.78 -12.59
CA ASN A 10 0.66 -22.49 -12.66
C ASN A 10 -0.03 -22.63 -11.29
N VAL A 11 0.46 -23.51 -10.42
CA VAL A 11 -0.14 -23.75 -9.09
C VAL A 11 -0.01 -22.52 -8.19
N ASP A 12 1.07 -21.74 -8.31
CA ASP A 12 1.30 -20.55 -7.50
C ASP A 12 0.51 -19.31 -7.99
N ILE A 13 0.18 -19.25 -9.29
CA ILE A 13 -0.58 -18.14 -9.88
C ILE A 13 -2.10 -18.36 -9.75
N GLU A 14 -2.55 -19.63 -9.77
CA GLU A 14 -3.97 -19.98 -9.58
C GLU A 14 -4.45 -19.80 -8.12
N ALA A 15 -3.55 -19.84 -7.13
CA ALA A 15 -3.90 -19.76 -5.70
C ALA A 15 -4.51 -18.42 -5.23
N SER A 16 -4.48 -17.37 -6.05
CA SER A 16 -5.04 -16.04 -5.71
C SER A 16 -6.36 -15.71 -6.41
N ALA A 17 -6.85 -16.58 -7.30
CA ALA A 17 -8.06 -16.32 -8.09
C ALA A 17 -9.25 -17.22 -7.69
N GLU A 18 -9.22 -17.82 -6.50
CA GLU A 18 -10.39 -18.51 -5.98
C GLU A 18 -11.37 -17.48 -5.42
N ASN A 19 -12.51 -17.34 -6.10
CA ASN A 19 -13.70 -16.58 -5.70
C ASN A 19 -14.28 -17.17 -4.41
N ARG A 20 -13.56 -16.97 -3.30
CA ARG A 20 -14.10 -17.24 -1.97
C ARG A 20 -15.14 -16.16 -1.71
N ASN A 21 -16.32 -16.62 -1.32
CA ASN A 21 -17.36 -15.81 -0.70
C ASN A 21 -16.82 -15.33 0.67
N THR A 22 -15.74 -14.53 0.65
CA THR A 22 -15.08 -14.02 1.85
C THR A 22 -16.00 -12.99 2.46
N SER A 23 -16.47 -13.28 3.66
CA SER A 23 -17.19 -12.32 4.49
C SER A 23 -16.41 -11.00 4.51
N LEU A 24 -17.10 -9.87 4.29
CA LEU A 24 -16.50 -8.54 4.37
C LEU A 24 -15.77 -8.31 5.69
N SER A 25 -16.23 -8.97 6.76
CA SER A 25 -15.56 -8.98 8.06
C SER A 25 -14.16 -9.60 7.99
N ASN A 26 -13.97 -10.72 7.29
CA ASN A 26 -12.65 -11.34 7.13
C ASN A 26 -11.70 -10.44 6.32
N ILE A 27 -12.20 -9.79 5.27
CA ILE A 27 -11.41 -8.85 4.46
C ILE A 27 -10.99 -7.65 5.32
N PHE A 28 -11.92 -7.10 6.10
CA PHE A 28 -11.64 -6.00 7.03
C PHE A 28 -10.62 -6.41 8.09
N PHE A 29 -10.80 -7.54 8.77
CA PHE A 29 -9.88 -8.00 9.81
C PHE A 29 -8.49 -8.30 9.25
N GLN A 30 -8.39 -8.92 8.06
CA GLN A 30 -7.11 -9.16 7.42
C GLN A 30 -6.39 -7.84 7.12
N GLY A 31 -7.10 -6.86 6.55
CA GLY A 31 -6.54 -5.53 6.27
C GLY A 31 -6.17 -4.77 7.55
N PHE A 32 -7.02 -4.83 8.58
CA PHE A 32 -6.79 -4.22 9.89
C PHE A 32 -5.54 -4.81 10.54
N LEU A 33 -5.46 -6.14 10.64
CA LEU A 33 -4.35 -6.81 11.29
C LEU A 33 -3.04 -6.60 10.53
N THR A 34 -3.08 -6.60 9.20
CA THR A 34 -1.91 -6.29 8.35
C THR A 34 -1.42 -4.87 8.59
N ASN A 35 -2.33 -3.89 8.75
CA ASN A 35 -1.95 -2.51 9.04
C ASN A 35 -1.41 -2.34 10.47
N VAL A 36 -2.08 -2.93 11.48
CA VAL A 36 -1.67 -2.84 12.89
C VAL A 36 -0.32 -3.52 13.12
N LEU A 37 -0.10 -4.68 12.50
CA LEU A 37 1.16 -5.41 12.59
C LEU A 37 2.28 -4.76 11.77
N ASN A 38 2.01 -3.73 10.96
CA ASN A 38 3.03 -3.01 10.22
C ASN A 38 3.66 -1.92 11.12
N PRO A 39 4.86 -2.14 11.68
CA PRO A 39 5.44 -1.20 12.65
C PRO A 39 5.81 0.14 12.04
N LYS A 40 5.89 0.25 10.70
CA LYS A 40 6.30 1.46 10.00
C LYS A 40 5.36 2.63 10.31
N VAL A 41 4.06 2.37 10.40
CA VAL A 41 3.06 3.40 10.71
C VAL A 41 3.28 3.92 12.13
N ALA A 42 3.39 3.01 13.11
CA ALA A 42 3.65 3.40 14.50
C ALA A 42 4.95 4.20 14.65
N LEU A 43 6.04 3.73 14.02
CA LEU A 43 7.33 4.42 14.04
C LEU A 43 7.27 5.81 13.39
N PHE A 44 6.55 5.95 12.26
CA PHE A 44 6.32 7.25 11.63
C PHE A 44 5.59 8.21 12.58
N PHE A 45 4.49 7.78 13.18
CA PHE A 45 3.74 8.63 14.11
C PHE A 45 4.57 9.02 15.33
N LEU A 46 5.28 8.08 15.94
CA LEU A 46 6.15 8.37 17.10
C LEU A 46 7.32 9.29 16.74
N ALA A 47 7.86 9.20 15.52
CA ALA A 47 8.96 10.05 15.10
C ALA A 47 8.49 11.47 14.74
N PHE A 48 7.37 11.62 14.04
CA PHE A 48 6.96 12.90 13.45
C PHE A 48 5.92 13.65 14.30
N VAL A 49 4.93 12.98 14.89
CA VAL A 49 3.82 13.69 15.58
C VAL A 49 4.27 14.42 16.85
N PRO A 50 5.08 13.85 17.75
CA PRO A 50 5.54 14.55 18.95
C PRO A 50 6.33 15.81 18.66
N GLN A 51 6.99 15.90 17.49
CA GLN A 51 7.76 17.07 17.08
C GLN A 51 6.88 18.32 16.88
N PHE A 52 5.58 18.13 16.66
CA PHE A 52 4.61 19.22 16.49
C PHE A 52 3.88 19.60 17.79
N ILE A 53 4.22 18.96 18.92
CA ILE A 53 3.60 19.23 20.23
C ILE A 53 4.57 20.08 21.06
N ALA A 54 4.13 21.26 21.48
CA ALA A 54 4.93 22.15 22.32
C ALA A 54 5.31 21.46 23.65
N MET A 55 6.54 21.68 24.12
CA MET A 55 7.04 21.03 25.33
C MET A 55 6.29 21.42 26.60
N ASP A 56 5.72 22.62 26.63
CA ASP A 56 5.03 23.21 27.79
C ASP A 56 3.52 22.91 27.84
N TYR A 57 3.00 22.11 26.91
CA TYR A 57 1.58 21.79 26.89
C TYR A 57 1.23 20.75 27.97
N PRO A 58 0.16 20.97 28.79
CA PRO A 58 -0.19 20.07 29.89
C PRO A 58 -0.56 18.67 29.43
N ASP A 59 -1.35 18.57 28.35
CA ASP A 59 -1.96 17.31 27.89
C ASP A 59 -1.42 16.83 26.54
N LYS A 60 -0.14 16.43 26.51
CA LYS A 60 0.54 15.98 25.28
C LYS A 60 -0.14 14.78 24.59
N ALA A 61 -0.74 13.88 25.38
CA ALA A 61 -1.47 12.73 24.84
C ALA A 61 -2.71 13.16 24.04
N LEU A 62 -3.44 14.17 24.51
CA LEU A 62 -4.62 14.70 23.83
C LEU A 62 -4.20 15.41 22.54
N SER A 63 -3.14 16.23 22.57
CA SER A 63 -2.58 16.85 21.36
C SER A 63 -2.13 15.82 20.33
N PHE A 64 -1.51 14.73 20.77
CA PHE A 64 -1.10 13.62 19.89
C PHE A 64 -2.31 12.96 19.21
N ILE A 65 -3.35 12.63 19.98
CA ILE A 65 -4.59 12.04 19.45
C ILE A 65 -5.25 13.01 18.46
N PHE A 66 -5.35 14.28 18.82
CA PHE A 66 -5.95 15.32 17.97
C PHE A 66 -5.21 15.45 16.63
N LEU A 67 -3.87 15.53 16.66
CA LEU A 67 -3.07 15.60 15.44
C LEU A 67 -3.17 14.31 14.62
N GLY A 68 -3.27 13.16 15.28
CA GLY A 68 -3.50 11.88 14.63
C GLY A 68 -4.87 11.78 13.94
N VAL A 69 -5.91 12.37 14.52
CA VAL A 69 -7.24 12.48 13.89
C VAL A 69 -7.19 13.39 12.66
N ILE A 70 -6.56 14.56 12.77
CA ILE A 70 -6.37 15.47 11.62
C ILE A 70 -5.62 14.75 10.49
N PHE A 71 -4.54 14.05 10.81
CA PHE A 71 -3.78 13.28 9.83
C PHE A 71 -4.67 12.21 9.15
N ASN A 72 -5.44 11.46 9.93
CA ASN A 72 -6.34 10.42 9.39
C ASN A 72 -7.42 11.01 8.47
N ILE A 73 -8.01 12.15 8.81
CA ILE A 73 -9.00 12.83 7.96
C ILE A 73 -8.37 13.24 6.63
N ASN A 74 -7.18 13.85 6.66
CA ASN A 74 -6.47 14.23 5.44
C ASN A 74 -6.12 13.01 4.58
N ALA A 75 -5.63 11.94 5.20
CA ALA A 75 -5.34 10.68 4.52
C ALA A 75 -6.61 10.08 3.90
N MET A 76 -7.74 10.10 4.61
CA MET A 76 -9.02 9.60 4.13
C MET A 76 -9.50 10.39 2.90
N ILE A 77 -9.43 11.73 2.94
CA ILE A 77 -9.80 12.58 1.80
C ILE A 77 -8.94 12.23 0.59
N TRP A 78 -7.63 12.15 0.77
CA TRP A 78 -6.71 11.78 -0.31
C TRP A 78 -6.98 10.39 -0.88
N CYS A 79 -7.19 9.39 -0.02
CA CYS A 79 -7.53 8.03 -0.44
C CYS A 79 -8.86 7.98 -1.20
N HIS A 80 -9.86 8.76 -0.80
CA HIS A 80 -11.14 8.84 -1.53
C HIS A 80 -10.98 9.49 -2.91
N ILE A 81 -10.20 10.57 -3.00
CA ILE A 81 -9.87 11.20 -4.29
C ILE A 81 -9.18 10.18 -5.21
N LEU A 82 -8.21 9.46 -4.68
CA LEU A 82 -7.52 8.40 -5.43
C LEU A 82 -8.45 7.25 -5.81
N ALA A 83 -9.31 6.78 -4.90
CA ALA A 83 -10.26 5.70 -5.17
C ALA A 83 -11.27 6.09 -6.26
N TRP A 84 -11.79 7.31 -6.21
CA TRP A 84 -12.73 7.82 -7.22
C TRP A 84 -12.05 8.04 -8.57
N SER A 85 -10.84 8.60 -8.56
CA SER A 85 -10.03 8.77 -9.77
C SER A 85 -9.69 7.41 -10.39
N SER A 86 -9.29 6.44 -9.57
CA SER A 86 -9.02 5.06 -9.99
C SER A 86 -10.26 4.40 -10.58
N SER A 87 -11.43 4.53 -9.94
CA SER A 87 -12.69 3.98 -10.47
C SER A 87 -13.02 4.54 -11.86
N SER A 88 -12.90 5.86 -12.03
CA SER A 88 -13.15 6.55 -13.30
C SER A 88 -12.18 6.15 -14.41
N ILE A 89 -10.91 5.96 -14.07
CA ILE A 89 -9.84 5.61 -15.01
C ILE A 89 -9.86 4.10 -15.32
N SER A 90 -10.17 3.25 -14.35
CA SER A 90 -10.16 1.78 -14.46
C SER A 90 -11.08 1.28 -15.58
N GLY A 91 -12.24 1.91 -15.77
CA GLY A 91 -13.13 1.61 -16.90
C GLY A 91 -12.49 1.85 -18.27
N LYS A 92 -11.71 2.93 -18.43
CA LYS A 92 -11.04 3.29 -19.69
C LYS A 92 -9.74 2.51 -19.91
N VAL A 93 -8.98 2.24 -18.85
CA VAL A 93 -7.72 1.49 -18.91
C VAL A 93 -7.97 0.02 -19.21
N LYS A 94 -9.01 -0.60 -18.63
CA LYS A 94 -9.37 -2.00 -18.92
C LYS A 94 -9.72 -2.25 -20.39
N HIS A 95 -10.24 -1.24 -21.10
CA HIS A 95 -10.56 -1.39 -22.52
C HIS A 95 -9.32 -1.26 -23.42
N ASN A 96 -8.24 -0.61 -22.97
CA ASN A 96 -7.06 -0.36 -23.80
C ASN A 96 -5.84 -1.18 -23.38
N GLN A 97 -5.71 -2.37 -23.97
CA GLN A 97 -4.63 -3.34 -23.73
C GLN A 97 -3.21 -2.73 -23.86
N ARG A 98 -3.03 -1.77 -24.77
CA ARG A 98 -1.74 -1.09 -24.97
C ARG A 98 -1.36 -0.24 -23.77
N LEU A 99 -2.32 0.51 -23.20
CA LEU A 99 -2.09 1.38 -22.05
C LEU A 99 -1.71 0.58 -20.80
N THR A 100 -2.42 -0.51 -20.53
CA THR A 100 -2.09 -1.44 -19.43
C THR A 100 -0.66 -1.98 -19.59
N THR A 101 -0.26 -2.37 -20.80
CA THR A 101 1.09 -2.89 -21.06
C THR A 101 2.18 -1.84 -20.81
N TYR A 102 1.96 -0.59 -21.22
CA TYR A 102 2.91 0.50 -20.95
C TYR A 102 3.02 0.82 -19.46
N LEU A 103 1.89 0.90 -18.75
CA LEU A 103 1.88 1.14 -17.30
C LEU A 103 2.62 0.02 -16.54
N THR A 104 2.39 -1.24 -16.89
CA THR A 104 3.10 -2.37 -16.29
C THR A 104 4.61 -2.31 -16.56
N ARG A 105 5.02 -2.01 -17.80
CA ARG A 105 6.44 -1.85 -18.15
C ARG A 105 7.10 -0.69 -17.43
N PHE A 106 6.40 0.45 -17.32
CA PHE A 106 6.88 1.62 -16.61
C PHE A 106 7.07 1.31 -15.13
N THR A 107 6.07 0.69 -14.49
CA THR A 107 6.13 0.34 -13.06
C THR A 107 7.23 -0.67 -12.77
N GLY A 108 7.36 -1.70 -13.62
CA GLY A 108 8.46 -2.67 -13.53
C GLY A 108 9.84 -2.02 -13.73
N GLY A 109 9.96 -1.09 -14.68
CA GLY A 109 11.18 -0.31 -14.89
C GLY A 109 11.52 0.57 -13.69
N LEU A 110 10.52 1.19 -13.06
CA LEU A 110 10.69 2.00 -11.84
C LEU A 110 11.20 1.14 -10.68
N PHE A 111 10.64 -0.06 -10.49
CA PHE A 111 11.09 -0.99 -9.46
C PHE A 111 12.49 -1.53 -9.74
N LEU A 112 12.82 -1.85 -11.00
CA LEU A 112 14.17 -2.27 -11.38
C LEU A 112 15.18 -1.14 -11.11
N PHE A 113 14.82 0.09 -11.47
CA PHE A 113 15.62 1.28 -11.17
C PHE A 113 15.83 1.45 -9.67
N PHE A 114 14.78 1.36 -8.85
CA PHE A 114 14.93 1.45 -7.39
C PHE A 114 15.74 0.29 -6.81
N GLY A 115 15.58 -0.92 -7.33
CA GLY A 115 16.35 -2.09 -6.91
C GLY A 115 17.84 -1.95 -7.21
N VAL A 116 18.19 -1.51 -8.43
CA VAL A 116 19.58 -1.22 -8.81
C VAL A 116 20.13 -0.06 -7.99
N LYS A 117 19.35 1.03 -7.82
CA LYS A 117 19.75 2.17 -6.99
C LYS A 117 20.02 1.75 -5.54
N LEU A 118 19.18 0.87 -4.99
CA LEU A 118 19.36 0.34 -3.64
C LEU A 118 20.59 -0.58 -3.55
N ALA A 119 20.80 -1.47 -4.54
CA ALA A 119 21.97 -2.34 -4.58
C ALA A 119 23.29 -1.55 -4.71
N MET A 120 23.26 -0.42 -5.42
CA MET A 120 24.39 0.49 -5.56
C MET A 120 24.51 1.49 -4.40
N SER A 121 23.45 1.65 -3.58
CA SER A 121 23.44 2.49 -2.39
C SER A 121 24.28 1.81 -1.30
N LYS A 122 25.60 2.04 -1.33
CA LYS A 122 26.49 1.74 -0.22
C LYS A 122 25.96 2.43 1.04
N GLN A 123 25.62 1.63 2.04
CA GLN A 123 25.45 2.09 3.42
C GLN A 123 26.76 2.74 3.86
N GLY A 124 26.72 4.07 4.03
CA GLY A 124 27.67 4.83 4.82
C GLY A 124 27.12 5.01 6.22
#